data_AF-A0A098TFI1-F1
#
_entry.id   AF-A0A098TFI1-F1
#
_cell.length_a   1.000
_cell.length_b   1.000
_cell.length_c   1.000
_cell.angle_alpha   90.00
_cell.angle_beta   90.00
_cell.angle_gamma   90.00
#
_symmetry.space_group_name_H-M   'P 1'
#
loop_
_entity.id
_entity.type
_entity.pdbx_description
1 polymer ?
#
loop_
_entity_poly.entity_id
_entity_poly.type
_entity_poly.pdbx_seq_one_letter_code
_entity_poly.pdbx_strand_id
1 'polypeptide(L)'
;MGLVVEIVLPLGLAFIMFSLGLGLRASDFLRVIREPYAFFIGAVNQVLLLPVVTFLMVLAFGIGPELAVGFMILAFCPGGVTSNILARLARGDVALSVSLTAVISLASMITVPPLLALSIGYFSGEAAGPVDIGGIAVQLFLLTTVPILIGLTLHHLAPDLTGRIEPVVAQVANLLFALIVVVALAANWDVFVANLPVLAPALICLIVVLLALGYGVARLAGLPDGQVKTISVETGIQNSTLGITVAAMLSGYEAGFSPYALPAAVYGILMYVVSAPVILWFRRLGPAEVSAA
;
A
#
# COMPACT_ATOMS: atom_id res chain seq x y z
N MET A 1 -21.27 -13.26 -6.80
CA MET A 1 -20.22 -12.43 -6.19
C MET A 1 -19.58 -13.07 -4.96
N GLY A 2 -20.31 -13.83 -4.14
CA GLY A 2 -19.75 -14.53 -2.95
C GLY A 2 -18.46 -15.31 -3.22
N LEU A 3 -18.44 -16.20 -4.23
CA LEU A 3 -17.24 -16.96 -4.61
C LEU A 3 -16.00 -16.08 -4.92
N VAL A 4 -16.20 -14.89 -5.50
CA VAL A 4 -15.10 -13.98 -5.84
C VAL A 4 -14.52 -13.35 -4.58
N VAL A 5 -15.35 -13.02 -3.59
CA VAL A 5 -14.90 -12.41 -2.33
C VAL A 5 -14.33 -13.46 -1.38
N GLU A 6 -14.96 -14.64 -1.30
CA GLU A 6 -14.56 -15.70 -0.38
C GLU A 6 -13.31 -16.45 -0.81
N ILE A 7 -13.09 -16.62 -2.12
CA ILE A 7 -12.01 -17.44 -2.66
C ILE A 7 -11.02 -16.61 -3.46
N VAL A 8 -11.50 -15.88 -4.48
CA VAL A 8 -10.61 -15.19 -5.42
C VAL A 8 -9.85 -14.05 -4.75
N LEU A 9 -10.48 -13.28 -3.86
CA LEU A 9 -9.82 -12.16 -3.19
C LEU A 9 -8.71 -12.60 -2.22
N PRO A 10 -8.91 -13.52 -1.26
CA PRO A 10 -7.85 -13.99 -0.37
C PRO A 10 -6.72 -14.70 -1.12
N LEU A 11 -7.07 -15.62 -2.04
CA LEU A 11 -6.05 -16.34 -2.82
C LEU A 11 -5.32 -15.43 -3.80
N GLY A 12 -6.03 -14.45 -4.37
CA GLY A 12 -5.45 -13.41 -5.21
C GLY A 12 -4.44 -12.56 -4.44
N LEU A 13 -4.78 -12.09 -3.24
CA LEU A 13 -3.85 -11.40 -2.36
C LEU A 13 -2.64 -12.29 -2.03
N ALA A 14 -2.87 -13.53 -1.60
CA ALA A 14 -1.79 -14.46 -1.27
C ALA A 14 -0.85 -14.68 -2.46
N PHE A 15 -1.38 -14.81 -3.68
CA PHE A 15 -0.57 -14.92 -4.89
C PHE A 15 0.21 -13.64 -5.19
N ILE A 16 -0.39 -12.46 -5.05
CA ILE A 16 0.31 -11.17 -5.24
C ILE A 16 1.43 -11.01 -4.20
N MET A 17 1.20 -11.42 -2.95
CA MET A 17 2.19 -11.38 -1.87
C MET A 17 3.31 -12.42 -2.07
N PHE A 18 2.99 -13.59 -2.61
CA PHE A 18 3.99 -14.55 -3.08
C PHE A 18 4.84 -13.99 -4.22
N SER A 19 4.20 -13.34 -5.21
CA SER A 19 4.91 -12.66 -6.30
C SER A 19 5.86 -11.58 -5.79
N LEU A 20 5.44 -10.82 -4.77
CA LEU A 20 6.30 -9.87 -4.08
C LEU A 20 7.53 -10.59 -3.50
N GLY A 21 7.30 -11.67 -2.73
CA GLY A 21 8.36 -12.47 -2.12
C GLY A 21 9.38 -13.03 -3.12
N LEU A 22 8.93 -13.48 -4.30
CA LEU A 22 9.82 -13.97 -5.37
C LEU A 22 10.78 -12.91 -5.91
N GLY A 23 10.39 -11.63 -5.86
CA GLY A 23 11.23 -10.50 -6.28
C GLY A 23 12.18 -9.99 -5.20
N LEU A 24 12.09 -10.50 -3.97
CA LEU A 24 12.91 -10.07 -2.84
C LEU A 24 14.20 -10.87 -2.70
N ARG A 25 15.20 -10.22 -2.10
CA ARG A 25 16.48 -10.82 -1.72
C ARG A 25 16.76 -10.59 -0.25
N ALA A 26 17.52 -11.49 0.36
CA ALA A 26 17.99 -11.32 1.74
C ALA A 26 18.77 -10.00 1.94
N SER A 27 19.47 -9.53 0.89
CA SER A 27 20.18 -8.24 0.89
C SER A 27 19.27 -7.04 1.14
N ASP A 28 18.00 -7.13 0.78
CA ASP A 28 17.05 -6.02 0.90
C ASP A 28 16.73 -5.75 2.38
N PHE A 29 16.79 -6.78 3.23
CA PHE A 29 16.67 -6.64 4.68
C PHE A 29 17.96 -6.11 5.32
N LEU A 30 19.13 -6.49 4.79
CA LEU A 30 20.41 -5.95 5.27
C LEU A 30 20.55 -4.44 5.00
N ARG A 31 19.86 -3.92 3.99
CA ARG A 31 19.84 -2.49 3.68
C ARG A 31 19.31 -1.64 4.83
N VAL A 32 18.34 -2.15 5.60
CA VAL A 32 17.81 -1.49 6.81
C VAL A 32 18.92 -1.18 7.81
N ILE A 33 19.92 -2.06 7.91
CA ILE A 33 21.04 -1.90 8.83
C ILE A 33 22.15 -1.04 8.21
N ARG A 34 22.33 -1.10 6.87
CA ARG A 34 23.38 -0.35 6.15
C ARG A 34 23.03 1.11 5.93
N GLU A 35 21.76 1.42 5.67
CA GLU A 35 21.26 2.78 5.46
C GLU A 35 20.05 3.08 6.38
N PRO A 36 20.26 3.00 7.71
CA PRO A 36 19.17 3.02 8.69
C PRO A 36 18.44 4.36 8.72
N TYR A 37 19.14 5.46 8.45
CA TYR A 37 18.55 6.79 8.51
C TYR A 37 17.51 6.99 7.40
N ALA A 38 17.85 6.70 6.14
CA ALA A 38 16.91 6.82 5.02
C ALA A 38 15.72 5.87 5.17
N PHE A 39 15.98 4.63 5.57
CA PHE A 39 14.93 3.66 5.86
C PHE A 39 14.00 4.14 6.98
N PHE A 40 14.56 4.66 8.08
CA PHE A 40 13.77 5.15 9.21
C PHE A 40 12.85 6.31 8.82
N ILE A 41 13.35 7.27 8.03
CA ILE A 41 12.51 8.38 7.53
C ILE A 41 11.37 7.84 6.66
N GLY A 42 11.66 6.91 5.74
CA GLY A 42 10.62 6.26 4.92
C GLY A 42 9.60 5.49 5.76
N ALA A 43 10.05 4.73 6.75
CA ALA A 43 9.20 3.94 7.64
C ALA A 43 8.29 4.84 8.50
N VAL A 44 8.82 5.94 9.04
CA VAL A 44 8.02 6.94 9.78
C VAL A 44 6.98 7.58 8.86
N ASN A 45 7.34 7.90 7.62
CA ASN A 45 6.38 8.44 6.67
C ASN A 45 5.23 7.47 6.41
N GLN A 46 5.55 6.18 6.24
CA GLN A 46 4.58 5.16 5.90
C GLN A 46 3.69 4.76 7.10
N VAL A 47 4.28 4.53 8.28
CA VAL A 47 3.57 3.96 9.44
C VAL A 47 2.94 5.04 10.32
N LEU A 48 3.43 6.28 10.30
CA LEU A 48 2.95 7.34 11.17
C LEU A 48 2.38 8.53 10.39
N LEU A 49 3.18 9.16 9.52
CA LEU A 49 2.76 10.39 8.82
C LEU A 49 1.53 10.14 7.97
N LEU A 50 1.54 9.07 7.17
CA LEU A 50 0.45 8.74 6.26
C LEU A 50 -0.87 8.54 7.02
N PRO A 51 -0.97 7.66 8.06
CA PRO A 51 -2.17 7.57 8.89
C PRO A 51 -2.65 8.90 9.48
N VAL A 52 -1.75 9.72 10.01
CA VAL A 52 -2.12 11.03 10.59
C VAL A 52 -2.68 11.97 9.53
N VAL A 53 -2.04 12.06 8.37
CA VAL A 53 -2.50 12.90 7.26
C VAL A 53 -3.85 12.43 6.76
N THR A 54 -4.03 11.12 6.57
CA THR A 54 -5.31 10.54 6.14
C THR A 54 -6.41 10.83 7.15
N PHE A 55 -6.14 10.66 8.44
CA PHE A 55 -7.12 10.97 9.50
C PHE A 55 -7.57 12.44 9.45
N LEU A 56 -6.61 13.37 9.37
CA LEU A 56 -6.91 14.81 9.26
C LEU A 56 -7.70 15.13 7.99
N MET A 57 -7.39 14.46 6.87
CA MET A 57 -8.12 14.64 5.62
C MET A 57 -9.55 14.11 5.68
N VAL A 58 -9.75 12.94 6.28
CA VAL A 58 -11.08 12.36 6.51
C VAL A 58 -11.96 13.34 7.29
N LEU A 59 -11.42 13.98 8.33
CA LEU A 59 -12.13 15.01 9.08
C LEU A 59 -12.38 16.28 8.26
N ALA A 60 -11.37 16.77 7.53
CA ALA A 60 -11.47 18.00 6.75
C ALA A 60 -12.49 17.93 5.61
N PHE A 61 -12.62 16.77 4.96
CA PHE A 61 -13.58 16.53 3.88
C PHE A 61 -14.96 16.08 4.39
N GLY A 62 -15.14 15.88 5.70
CA GLY A 62 -16.40 15.41 6.27
C GLY A 62 -16.80 14.02 5.77
N ILE A 63 -15.83 13.12 5.60
CA ILE A 63 -16.07 11.78 5.09
C ILE A 63 -16.91 10.99 6.11
N GLY A 64 -17.98 10.34 5.63
CA GLY A 64 -18.87 9.55 6.48
C GLY A 64 -18.15 8.36 7.15
N PRO A 65 -18.66 7.86 8.29
CA PRO A 65 -17.99 6.85 9.13
C PRO A 65 -17.46 5.62 8.40
N GLU A 66 -18.26 5.00 7.52
CA GLU A 66 -17.85 3.79 6.82
C GLU A 66 -16.69 4.05 5.86
N LEU A 67 -16.80 5.09 5.03
CA LEU A 67 -15.72 5.48 4.13
C LEU A 67 -14.48 5.93 4.92
N ALA A 68 -14.66 6.63 6.04
CA ALA A 68 -13.57 7.05 6.92
C ALA A 68 -12.73 5.86 7.40
N VAL A 69 -13.37 4.78 7.86
CA VAL A 69 -12.67 3.53 8.20
C VAL A 69 -11.95 2.95 6.97
N GLY A 70 -12.57 2.99 5.78
CA GLY A 70 -11.92 2.56 4.54
C GLY A 70 -10.67 3.36 4.16
N PHE A 71 -10.69 4.68 4.35
CA PHE A 71 -9.51 5.55 4.16
C PHE A 71 -8.40 5.17 5.15
N MET A 72 -8.76 4.94 6.41
CA MET A 72 -7.79 4.55 7.42
C MET A 72 -7.20 3.15 7.16
N ILE A 73 -8.02 2.17 6.73
CA ILE A 73 -7.54 0.85 6.30
C ILE A 73 -6.47 0.98 5.22
N LEU A 74 -6.75 1.77 4.17
CA LEU A 74 -5.78 2.06 3.12
C LEU A 74 -4.50 2.69 3.69
N ALA A 75 -4.64 3.62 4.63
CA ALA A 75 -3.51 4.33 5.23
C ALA A 75 -2.61 3.47 6.11
N PHE A 76 -3.14 2.38 6.66
CA PHE A 76 -2.35 1.43 7.45
C PHE A 76 -1.62 0.41 6.57
N CYS A 77 -1.96 0.32 5.29
CA CYS A 77 -1.31 -0.59 4.38
C CYS A 77 0.14 -0.17 4.11
N PRO A 78 1.05 -1.12 3.83
CA PRO A 78 2.38 -0.85 3.32
C PRO A 78 2.33 -0.29 1.89
N GLY A 79 3.48 0.16 1.39
CA GLY A 79 3.69 0.45 -0.02
C GLY A 79 3.35 -0.75 -0.92
N GLY A 80 2.86 -0.49 -2.14
CA GLY A 80 2.52 -1.53 -3.11
C GLY A 80 3.69 -1.90 -4.01
N VAL A 81 3.77 -3.13 -4.53
CA VAL A 81 4.89 -3.59 -5.41
C VAL A 81 5.16 -2.67 -6.61
N THR A 82 4.13 -1.97 -7.09
CA THR A 82 4.23 -1.01 -8.19
C THR A 82 5.00 0.26 -7.81
N SER A 83 5.17 0.58 -6.53
CA SER A 83 6.03 1.67 -6.07
C SER A 83 7.48 1.46 -6.52
N ASN A 84 8.00 0.22 -6.50
CA ASN A 84 9.34 -0.11 -7.00
C ASN A 84 9.53 0.27 -8.48
N ILE A 85 8.49 0.07 -9.30
CA ILE A 85 8.48 0.43 -10.71
C ILE A 85 8.46 1.96 -10.85
N LEU A 86 7.61 2.65 -10.08
CA LEU A 86 7.47 4.10 -10.13
C LEU A 86 8.72 4.81 -9.58
N ALA A 87 9.37 4.29 -8.54
CA ALA A 87 10.64 4.76 -8.02
C ALA A 87 11.73 4.64 -9.09
N ARG A 88 11.79 3.51 -9.81
CA ARG A 88 12.70 3.35 -10.95
C ARG A 88 12.43 4.39 -12.05
N LEU A 89 11.17 4.60 -12.42
CA LEU A 89 10.79 5.60 -13.43
C LEU A 89 11.12 7.03 -13.01
N ALA A 90 11.03 7.32 -11.71
CA ALA A 90 11.42 8.59 -11.09
C ALA A 90 12.94 8.77 -10.97
N ARG A 91 13.76 7.75 -11.32
CA ARG A 91 15.20 7.70 -11.05
C ARG A 91 15.55 7.78 -9.55
N GLY A 92 14.70 7.18 -8.71
CA GLY A 92 14.93 7.02 -7.28
C GLY A 92 15.87 5.85 -6.94
N ASP A 93 16.17 5.72 -5.65
CA ASP A 93 16.82 4.55 -5.06
C ASP A 93 15.82 3.38 -5.00
N VAL A 94 15.89 2.48 -5.99
CA VAL A 94 15.03 1.30 -6.08
C VAL A 94 15.30 0.31 -4.95
N ALA A 95 16.54 0.23 -4.45
CA ALA A 95 16.85 -0.68 -3.35
C ALA A 95 16.16 -0.23 -2.06
N LEU A 96 16.14 1.08 -1.78
CA LEU A 96 15.38 1.63 -0.65
C LEU A 96 13.87 1.36 -0.78
N SER A 97 13.31 1.49 -1.99
CA SER A 97 11.89 1.22 -2.29
C SER A 97 11.54 -0.24 -1.96
N VAL A 98 12.35 -1.19 -2.45
CA VAL A 98 12.17 -2.62 -2.20
C VAL A 98 12.29 -2.94 -0.72
N SER A 99 13.29 -2.38 -0.02
CA SER A 99 13.47 -2.56 1.42
C SER A 99 12.29 -2.04 2.24
N LEU A 100 11.79 -0.83 1.95
CA LEU A 100 10.62 -0.25 2.62
C LEU A 100 9.39 -1.11 2.39
N THR A 101 9.09 -1.42 1.13
CA THR A 101 7.95 -2.28 0.78
C THR A 101 8.03 -3.64 1.48
N ALA A 102 9.19 -4.31 1.45
CA ALA A 102 9.36 -5.63 2.07
C ALA A 102 9.19 -5.58 3.60
N VAL A 103 9.92 -4.70 4.29
CA VAL A 103 9.93 -4.68 5.75
C VAL A 103 8.61 -4.17 6.31
N ILE A 104 8.01 -3.13 5.71
CA ILE A 104 6.71 -2.62 6.17
C ILE A 104 5.59 -3.62 5.86
N SER A 105 5.66 -4.37 4.75
CA SER A 105 4.68 -5.43 4.47
C SER A 105 4.72 -6.57 5.49
N LEU A 106 5.90 -6.93 6.00
CA LEU A 106 6.00 -7.90 7.10
C LEU A 106 5.54 -7.30 8.43
N ALA A 107 5.86 -6.02 8.69
CA ALA A 107 5.42 -5.33 9.89
C ALA A 107 3.90 -5.13 9.94
N SER A 108 3.23 -5.08 8.79
CA SER A 108 1.79 -4.80 8.69
C SER A 108 0.93 -5.82 9.44
N MET A 109 1.36 -7.07 9.57
CA MET A 109 0.65 -8.09 10.36
C MET A 109 0.53 -7.72 11.85
N ILE A 110 1.46 -6.90 12.36
CA ILE A 110 1.50 -6.42 13.74
C ILE A 110 0.87 -5.03 13.84
N THR A 111 1.12 -4.15 12.87
CA THR A 111 0.70 -2.74 12.95
C THR A 111 -0.74 -2.50 12.51
N VAL A 112 -1.23 -3.19 11.47
CA VAL A 112 -2.57 -2.95 10.91
C VAL A 112 -3.69 -3.31 11.90
N PRO A 113 -3.69 -4.49 12.57
CA PRO A 113 -4.80 -4.86 13.46
C PRO A 113 -5.09 -3.85 14.60
N PRO A 114 -4.11 -3.39 15.40
CA PRO A 114 -4.38 -2.41 16.46
C PRO A 114 -4.78 -1.04 15.91
N LEU A 115 -4.18 -0.58 14.80
CA LEU A 115 -4.55 0.68 14.17
C LEU A 115 -5.98 0.64 13.61
N LEU A 116 -6.38 -0.51 13.05
CA LEU A 116 -7.75 -0.76 12.61
C LEU A 116 -8.73 -0.71 13.79
N ALA A 117 -8.41 -1.34 14.92
CA ALA A 117 -9.24 -1.29 16.12
C ALA A 117 -9.46 0.15 16.60
N LEU A 118 -8.40 0.96 16.62
CA LEU A 118 -8.48 2.39 16.98
C LEU A 118 -9.36 3.18 16.00
N SER A 119 -9.20 2.95 14.70
CA SER A 119 -10.00 3.62 13.67
C SER A 119 -11.49 3.30 13.80
N ILE A 120 -11.84 2.03 14.03
CA ILE A 120 -13.23 1.59 14.18
C ILE A 120 -13.83 2.20 15.45
N GLY A 121 -13.09 2.16 16.57
CA GLY A 121 -13.54 2.75 17.82
C GLY A 121 -13.82 4.25 17.71
N TYR A 122 -13.06 4.98 16.89
CA TYR A 122 -13.26 6.41 16.68
C TYR A 122 -14.41 6.74 15.72
N PHE A 123 -14.44 6.13 14.52
CA PHE A 123 -15.38 6.52 13.48
C PHE A 123 -16.75 5.82 13.60
N SER A 124 -16.77 4.56 14.03
CA SER A 124 -17.99 3.75 14.08
C SER A 124 -18.55 3.59 15.50
N GLY A 125 -17.73 3.82 16.53
CA GLY A 125 -18.16 3.73 17.94
C GLY A 125 -18.77 2.37 18.30
N GLU A 126 -19.82 2.38 19.12
CA GLU A 126 -20.54 1.17 19.57
C GLU A 126 -21.33 0.49 18.43
N ALA A 127 -21.56 1.16 17.31
CA ALA A 127 -22.36 0.64 16.20
C ALA A 127 -21.63 -0.41 15.33
N ALA A 128 -20.31 -0.54 15.47
CA ALA A 128 -19.51 -1.49 14.70
C ALA A 128 -19.69 -2.96 15.12
N GLY A 129 -20.21 -3.21 16.32
CA GLY A 129 -20.23 -4.54 16.92
C GLY A 129 -18.82 -5.05 17.29
N PRO A 130 -18.72 -6.27 17.85
CA PRO A 130 -17.44 -6.86 18.22
C PRO A 130 -16.63 -7.24 16.97
N VAL A 131 -15.42 -6.69 16.86
CA VAL A 131 -14.48 -7.01 15.77
C VAL A 131 -13.41 -7.96 16.29
N ASP A 132 -13.24 -9.10 15.61
CA ASP A 132 -12.18 -10.06 15.93
C ASP A 132 -10.82 -9.61 15.38
N ILE A 133 -10.19 -8.68 16.10
CA ILE A 133 -8.86 -8.15 15.76
C ILE A 133 -7.80 -9.26 15.77
N GLY A 134 -7.94 -10.27 16.63
CA GLY A 134 -7.04 -11.42 16.67
C GLY A 134 -7.14 -12.27 15.41
N GLY A 135 -8.37 -12.57 14.97
CA GLY A 135 -8.65 -13.23 13.71
C GLY A 135 -8.11 -12.45 12.50
N ILE A 136 -8.31 -11.13 12.45
CA ILE A 136 -7.74 -10.28 11.38
C ILE A 136 -6.21 -10.35 11.39
N ALA A 137 -5.55 -10.31 12.55
CA ALA A 137 -4.09 -10.41 12.65
C ALA A 137 -3.58 -11.77 12.11
N VAL A 138 -4.23 -12.87 12.47
CA VAL A 138 -3.88 -14.21 11.98
C VAL A 138 -4.11 -14.32 10.48
N GLN A 139 -5.24 -13.83 9.97
CA GLN A 139 -5.50 -13.88 8.53
C GLN A 139 -4.52 -13.00 7.74
N LEU A 140 -4.16 -11.83 8.24
CA LEU A 140 -3.12 -11.00 7.64
C LEU A 140 -1.79 -11.75 7.60
N PHE A 141 -1.36 -12.34 8.71
CA PHE A 141 -0.14 -13.16 8.73
C PHE A 141 -0.17 -14.29 7.68
N LEU A 142 -1.29 -15.01 7.56
CA LEU A 142 -1.43 -16.12 6.62
C LEU A 142 -1.52 -15.68 5.16
N LEU A 143 -2.11 -14.52 4.86
CA LEU A 143 -2.33 -14.05 3.49
C LEU A 143 -1.25 -13.10 2.98
N THR A 144 -0.44 -12.51 3.86
CA THR A 144 0.66 -11.62 3.47
C THR A 144 2.02 -12.22 3.84
N THR A 145 2.31 -12.37 5.12
CA THR A 145 3.63 -12.77 5.61
C THR A 145 4.03 -14.16 5.13
N VAL A 146 3.16 -15.16 5.26
CA VAL A 146 3.47 -16.53 4.85
C VAL A 146 3.78 -16.62 3.35
N PRO A 147 2.96 -16.10 2.42
CA PRO A 147 3.29 -16.08 0.99
C PRO A 147 4.57 -15.34 0.65
N ILE A 148 4.85 -14.19 1.29
CA ILE A 148 6.10 -13.44 1.10
C ILE A 148 7.30 -14.32 1.48
N LEU A 149 7.25 -14.97 2.65
CA LEU A 149 8.33 -15.83 3.13
C LEU A 149 8.54 -17.06 2.23
N ILE A 150 7.47 -17.66 1.72
CA ILE A 150 7.55 -18.76 0.75
C ILE A 150 8.23 -18.29 -0.54
N GLY A 151 7.80 -17.15 -1.10
CA GLY A 151 8.40 -16.56 -2.31
C GLY A 151 9.89 -16.24 -2.12
N LEU A 152 10.24 -15.59 -1.01
CA LEU A 152 11.63 -15.26 -0.66
C LEU A 152 12.49 -16.51 -0.49
N THR A 153 11.95 -17.54 0.18
CA THR A 153 12.65 -18.82 0.38
C THR A 153 12.88 -19.52 -0.96
N LEU A 154 11.88 -19.53 -1.85
CA LEU A 154 12.03 -20.11 -3.19
C LEU A 154 13.06 -19.35 -4.03
N HIS A 155 13.09 -18.01 -3.93
CA HIS A 155 14.13 -17.19 -4.57
C HIS A 155 15.52 -17.54 -4.06
N HIS A 156 15.67 -17.75 -2.76
CA HIS A 156 16.94 -18.11 -2.14
C HIS A 156 17.42 -19.52 -2.54
N LEU A 157 16.52 -20.51 -2.56
CA LEU A 157 16.86 -21.91 -2.84
C LEU A 157 17.01 -22.20 -4.34
N ALA A 158 16.29 -21.49 -5.20
CA ALA A 158 16.28 -21.72 -6.65
C ALA A 158 16.30 -20.40 -7.45
N PRO A 159 17.37 -19.60 -7.36
CA PRO A 159 17.46 -18.29 -8.01
C PRO A 159 17.34 -18.35 -9.54
N ASP A 160 17.86 -19.41 -10.18
CA ASP A 160 17.77 -19.58 -11.63
C ASP A 160 16.34 -19.86 -12.10
N LEU A 161 15.57 -20.63 -11.32
CA LEU A 161 14.16 -20.90 -11.61
C LEU A 161 13.33 -19.63 -11.41
N THR A 162 13.49 -18.98 -10.26
CA THR A 162 12.74 -17.77 -9.91
C THR A 162 13.02 -16.64 -10.89
N GLY A 163 14.27 -16.46 -11.33
CA GLY A 163 14.62 -15.49 -12.37
C GLY A 163 13.92 -15.73 -13.72
N ARG A 164 13.50 -16.96 -14.02
CA ARG A 164 12.73 -17.29 -15.24
C ARG A 164 11.23 -17.07 -15.08
N ILE A 165 10.67 -17.39 -13.91
CA ILE A 165 9.22 -17.34 -13.68
C ILE A 165 8.73 -15.98 -13.14
N GLU A 166 9.58 -15.24 -12.42
CA GLU A 166 9.22 -13.98 -11.75
C GLU A 166 8.52 -12.98 -12.68
N PRO A 167 8.98 -12.75 -13.93
CA PRO A 167 8.32 -11.78 -14.82
C PRO A 167 6.88 -12.18 -15.15
N VAL A 168 6.63 -13.48 -15.34
CA VAL A 168 5.29 -14.01 -15.64
C VAL A 168 4.41 -13.95 -14.39
N VAL A 169 4.94 -14.36 -13.24
CA VAL A 169 4.21 -14.31 -11.96
C VAL A 169 3.83 -12.86 -11.62
N ALA A 170 4.74 -11.90 -11.80
CA ALA A 170 4.49 -10.48 -11.58
C ALA A 170 3.43 -9.92 -12.54
N GLN A 171 3.43 -10.33 -13.81
CA GLN A 171 2.38 -9.95 -14.76
C GLN A 171 1.00 -10.50 -14.34
N VAL A 172 0.93 -11.77 -13.95
CA VAL A 172 -0.32 -12.37 -13.44
C VAL A 172 -0.79 -11.66 -12.17
N ALA A 173 0.12 -11.33 -11.25
CA ALA A 173 -0.20 -10.58 -10.03
C ALA A 173 -0.78 -9.19 -10.34
N ASN A 174 -0.21 -8.47 -11.32
CA ASN A 174 -0.73 -7.18 -11.76
C ASN A 174 -2.13 -7.29 -12.40
N LEU A 175 -2.38 -8.34 -13.20
CA LEU A 175 -3.70 -8.60 -13.77
C LEU A 175 -4.72 -8.94 -12.69
N LEU A 176 -4.34 -9.75 -11.70
CA LEU A 176 -5.19 -10.07 -10.54
C LEU A 176 -5.50 -8.82 -9.71
N PHE A 177 -4.52 -7.96 -9.48
CA PHE A 177 -4.74 -6.66 -8.82
C PHE A 177 -5.77 -5.82 -9.57
N ALA A 178 -5.60 -5.65 -10.89
CA ALA A 178 -6.54 -4.90 -11.72
C ALA A 178 -7.96 -5.49 -11.67
N LEU A 179 -8.07 -6.83 -11.72
CA LEU A 179 -9.35 -7.53 -11.58
C LEU A 179 -10.00 -7.27 -10.21
N ILE A 180 -9.25 -7.39 -9.11
CA ILE A 180 -9.75 -7.16 -7.75
C ILE A 180 -10.30 -5.73 -7.63
N VAL A 181 -9.58 -4.73 -8.15
CA VAL A 181 -10.01 -3.33 -8.12
C VAL A 181 -11.30 -3.12 -8.91
N VAL A 182 -11.39 -3.65 -10.14
CA VAL A 182 -12.59 -3.53 -10.98
C VAL A 182 -13.79 -4.19 -10.33
N VAL A 183 -13.63 -5.39 -9.78
CA VAL A 183 -14.71 -6.11 -9.10
C VAL A 183 -15.15 -5.37 -7.83
N ALA A 184 -14.22 -4.87 -7.01
CA ALA A 184 -14.54 -4.13 -5.80
C ALA A 184 -15.34 -2.86 -6.10
N LEU A 185 -14.98 -2.14 -7.16
CA LEU A 185 -15.69 -0.94 -7.61
C LEU A 185 -17.07 -1.28 -8.18
N ALA A 186 -17.16 -2.30 -9.04
CA ALA A 186 -18.42 -2.75 -9.62
C ALA A 186 -19.40 -3.25 -8.54
N ALA A 187 -18.88 -3.89 -7.49
CA ALA A 187 -19.66 -4.39 -6.37
C ALA A 187 -20.34 -3.28 -5.55
N ASN A 188 -19.71 -2.11 -5.50
CA ASN A 188 -20.16 -0.95 -4.71
C ASN A 188 -20.51 0.23 -5.62
N TRP A 189 -20.97 -0.04 -6.85
CA TRP A 189 -21.14 0.99 -7.87
C TRP A 189 -22.08 2.12 -7.45
N ASP A 190 -23.23 1.80 -6.88
CA ASP A 190 -24.21 2.81 -6.46
C ASP A 190 -23.67 3.69 -5.32
N VAL A 191 -23.01 3.07 -4.34
CA VAL A 191 -22.36 3.78 -3.22
C VAL A 191 -21.21 4.64 -3.74
N PHE A 192 -20.41 4.13 -4.68
CA PHE A 192 -19.33 4.86 -5.33
C PHE A 192 -19.84 6.10 -6.04
N VAL A 193 -20.86 5.97 -6.89
CA VAL A 193 -21.43 7.10 -7.65
C VAL A 193 -22.04 8.13 -6.71
N ALA A 194 -22.77 7.70 -5.67
CA ALA A 194 -23.36 8.60 -4.68
C ALA A 194 -22.31 9.40 -3.90
N ASN A 195 -21.14 8.82 -3.63
CA ASN A 195 -20.08 9.46 -2.84
C ASN A 195 -18.97 10.09 -3.70
N LEU A 196 -19.02 9.94 -5.03
CA LEU A 196 -17.99 10.42 -5.95
C LEU A 196 -17.61 11.90 -5.76
N PRO A 197 -18.56 12.84 -5.53
CA PRO A 197 -18.24 14.26 -5.38
C PRO A 197 -17.33 14.57 -4.18
N VAL A 198 -17.31 13.71 -3.16
CA VAL A 198 -16.47 13.88 -1.96
C VAL A 198 -15.26 12.93 -2.00
N LEU A 199 -15.48 11.67 -2.40
CA LEU A 199 -14.46 10.63 -2.43
C LEU A 199 -13.31 10.95 -3.40
N ALA A 200 -13.63 11.35 -4.64
CA ALA A 200 -12.62 11.61 -5.65
C ALA A 200 -11.69 12.79 -5.29
N PRO A 201 -12.19 13.99 -4.94
CA PRO A 201 -11.29 15.10 -4.57
C PRO A 201 -10.50 14.80 -3.29
N ALA A 202 -11.09 14.11 -2.31
CA ALA A 202 -10.38 13.71 -1.10
C ALA A 202 -9.20 12.79 -1.42
N LEU A 203 -9.39 11.74 -2.22
CA LEU A 203 -8.31 10.82 -2.60
C LEU A 203 -7.25 11.47 -3.49
N ILE A 204 -7.64 12.31 -4.46
CA ILE A 204 -6.69 13.06 -5.30
C ILE A 204 -5.83 13.98 -4.42
N CYS A 205 -6.47 14.73 -3.53
CA CYS A 205 -5.78 15.61 -2.59
C CYS A 205 -4.83 14.80 -1.69
N LEU A 206 -5.26 13.63 -1.21
CA LEU A 206 -4.45 12.76 -0.36
C LEU A 206 -3.19 12.31 -1.09
N ILE A 207 -3.30 11.81 -2.32
CA ILE A 207 -2.15 11.39 -3.12
C ILE A 207 -1.16 12.55 -3.30
N VAL A 208 -1.65 13.73 -3.67
CA VAL A 208 -0.80 14.92 -3.88
C VAL A 208 -0.09 15.32 -2.60
N VAL A 209 -0.82 15.38 -1.47
CA VAL A 209 -0.27 15.74 -0.17
C VAL A 209 0.76 14.72 0.30
N LEU A 210 0.49 13.43 0.14
CA LEU A 210 1.42 12.36 0.52
C LEU A 210 2.70 12.38 -0.31
N LEU A 211 2.61 12.56 -1.63
CA LEU A 211 3.78 12.73 -2.49
C LEU A 211 4.60 13.96 -2.07
N ALA A 212 3.94 15.09 -1.81
CA ALA A 212 4.58 16.34 -1.43
C ALA A 212 5.22 16.28 -0.04
N LEU A 213 4.53 15.74 0.96
CA LEU A 213 5.07 15.55 2.31
C LEU A 213 6.18 14.52 2.33
N GLY A 214 6.03 13.40 1.61
CA GLY A 214 7.08 12.41 1.47
C GLY A 214 8.37 13.00 0.90
N TYR A 215 8.24 13.82 -0.16
CA TYR A 215 9.35 14.57 -0.74
C TYR A 215 9.93 15.60 0.25
N GLY A 216 9.07 16.42 0.85
CA GLY A 216 9.45 17.50 1.76
C GLY A 216 10.18 17.00 3.00
N VAL A 217 9.63 15.99 3.69
CA VAL A 217 10.24 15.39 4.89
C VAL A 217 11.59 14.79 4.55
N ALA A 218 11.68 14.00 3.47
CA ALA A 218 12.95 13.39 3.07
C ALA A 218 14.01 14.44 2.66
N ARG A 219 13.58 15.53 2.01
CA ARG A 219 14.47 16.64 1.63
C ARG A 219 14.96 17.43 2.84
N LEU A 220 14.07 17.74 3.79
CA LEU A 220 14.40 18.40 5.05
C LEU A 220 15.31 17.54 5.93
N ALA A 221 15.16 16.21 5.86
CA ALA A 221 16.04 15.26 6.52
C ALA A 221 17.45 15.18 5.89
N GLY A 222 17.71 15.91 4.79
CA GLY A 222 19.03 15.98 4.14
C GLY A 222 19.38 14.75 3.29
N LEU A 223 18.38 13.96 2.87
CA LEU A 223 18.65 12.74 2.11
C LEU A 223 19.09 13.06 0.66
N PRO A 224 19.94 12.20 0.05
CA PRO A 224 20.25 12.25 -1.37
C PRO A 224 18.99 12.23 -2.25
N ASP A 225 19.06 12.91 -3.39
CA ASP A 225 17.93 13.10 -4.30
C ASP A 225 17.22 11.79 -4.70
N GLY A 226 17.97 10.72 -4.97
CA GLY A 226 17.38 9.40 -5.27
C GLY A 226 16.54 8.84 -4.12
N GLN A 227 16.98 9.01 -2.88
CA GLN A 227 16.24 8.54 -1.70
C GLN A 227 15.02 9.43 -1.41
N VAL A 228 15.14 10.75 -1.62
CA VAL A 228 14.02 11.69 -1.50
C VAL A 228 12.89 11.32 -2.47
N LYS A 229 13.24 11.08 -3.74
CA LYS A 229 12.29 10.64 -4.77
C LYS A 229 11.65 9.31 -4.39
N THR A 230 12.43 8.34 -3.92
CA THR A 230 11.90 7.05 -3.46
C THR A 230 10.92 7.22 -2.31
N ILE A 231 11.27 7.96 -1.25
CA ILE A 231 10.39 8.14 -0.09
C ILE A 231 9.11 8.89 -0.48
N SER A 232 9.18 9.87 -1.38
CA SER A 232 8.00 10.51 -1.95
C SER A 232 7.07 9.48 -2.62
N VAL A 233 7.61 8.62 -3.49
CA VAL A 233 6.86 7.57 -4.17
C VAL A 233 6.28 6.54 -3.19
N GLU A 234 7.07 6.03 -2.26
CA GLU A 234 6.59 5.05 -1.25
C GLU A 234 5.46 5.64 -0.41
N THR A 235 5.55 6.91 -0.01
CA THR A 235 4.50 7.56 0.78
C THR A 235 3.20 7.73 -0.03
N GLY A 236 3.30 7.96 -1.34
CA GLY A 236 2.14 8.18 -2.21
C GLY A 236 1.55 6.91 -2.86
N ILE A 237 2.24 5.78 -2.86
CA ILE A 237 1.80 4.57 -3.58
C ILE A 237 1.57 3.43 -2.59
N GLN A 238 0.30 3.05 -2.45
CA GLN A 238 -0.15 2.15 -1.39
C GLN A 238 -0.57 0.78 -1.91
N ASN A 239 -0.49 -0.24 -1.05
CA ASN A 239 -0.98 -1.58 -1.36
C ASN A 239 -2.51 -1.63 -1.28
N SER A 240 -3.15 -1.22 -2.37
CA SER A 240 -4.61 -1.17 -2.48
C SER A 240 -5.26 -2.56 -2.40
N THR A 241 -4.60 -3.62 -2.88
CA THR A 241 -5.08 -5.00 -2.76
C THR A 241 -5.26 -5.38 -1.29
N LEU A 242 -4.24 -5.11 -0.47
CA LEU A 242 -4.30 -5.40 0.96
C LEU A 242 -5.42 -4.60 1.64
N GLY A 243 -5.60 -3.33 1.27
CA GLY A 243 -6.69 -2.51 1.80
C GLY A 243 -8.08 -3.06 1.47
N ILE A 244 -8.30 -3.49 0.23
CA ILE A 244 -9.55 -4.14 -0.20
C ILE A 244 -9.78 -5.45 0.58
N THR A 245 -8.74 -6.25 0.75
CA THR A 245 -8.84 -7.52 1.48
C THR A 245 -9.12 -7.31 2.97
N VAL A 246 -8.46 -6.35 3.64
CA VAL A 246 -8.74 -6.02 5.05
C VAL A 246 -10.16 -5.50 5.23
N ALA A 247 -10.66 -4.69 4.30
CA ALA A 247 -12.06 -4.26 4.29
C ALA A 247 -13.03 -5.45 4.21
N ALA A 248 -12.73 -6.47 3.39
CA ALA A 248 -13.52 -7.69 3.31
C ALA A 248 -13.42 -8.55 4.59
N MET A 249 -12.24 -8.63 5.22
CA MET A 249 -12.08 -9.31 6.52
C MET A 249 -12.95 -8.67 7.60
N LEU A 250 -12.99 -7.33 7.63
CA LEU A 250 -13.73 -6.57 8.63
C LEU A 250 -15.25 -6.82 8.52
N SER A 251 -15.79 -6.87 7.31
CA SER A 251 -17.21 -7.13 7.07
C SER A 251 -17.58 -8.62 7.06
N GLY A 252 -16.58 -9.50 7.05
CA GLY A 252 -16.75 -10.92 6.76
C GLY A 252 -16.91 -11.17 5.25
N TYR A 253 -16.19 -12.17 4.73
CA TYR A 253 -16.16 -12.45 3.29
C TYR A 253 -17.55 -12.80 2.71
N GLU A 254 -18.43 -13.40 3.52
CA GLU A 254 -19.80 -13.75 3.12
C GLU A 254 -20.67 -12.53 2.83
N ALA A 255 -20.37 -11.38 3.46
CA ALA A 255 -21.08 -10.11 3.22
C ALA A 255 -20.69 -9.45 1.88
N GLY A 256 -19.69 -9.99 1.17
CA GLY A 256 -19.21 -9.45 -0.09
C GLY A 256 -18.29 -8.23 0.08
N PHE A 257 -18.15 -7.42 -0.97
CA PHE A 257 -17.36 -6.19 -0.88
C PHE A 257 -18.15 -5.11 -0.14
N SER A 258 -17.71 -4.76 1.06
CA SER A 258 -18.26 -3.65 1.83
C SER A 258 -17.83 -2.28 1.28
N PRO A 259 -18.59 -1.19 1.54
CA PRO A 259 -18.16 0.18 1.31
C PRO A 259 -16.78 0.52 1.89
N TYR A 260 -16.31 -0.18 2.93
CA TYR A 260 -14.95 -0.07 3.46
C TYR A 260 -13.86 -0.25 2.38
N ALA A 261 -14.12 -1.03 1.33
CA ALA A 261 -13.16 -1.30 0.26
C ALA A 261 -13.06 -0.17 -0.78
N LEU A 262 -14.04 0.74 -0.84
CA LEU A 262 -14.12 1.78 -1.87
C LEU A 262 -12.90 2.72 -1.88
N PRO A 263 -12.43 3.26 -0.74
CA PRO A 263 -11.26 4.13 -0.75
C PRO A 263 -10.03 3.44 -1.35
N ALA A 264 -9.76 2.18 -0.98
CA ALA A 264 -8.63 1.42 -1.52
C ALA A 264 -8.81 1.09 -3.02
N ALA A 265 -10.02 0.72 -3.46
CA ALA A 265 -10.29 0.44 -4.87
C ALA A 265 -10.10 1.69 -5.75
N VAL A 266 -10.67 2.82 -5.35
CA VAL A 266 -10.56 4.09 -6.09
C VAL A 266 -9.13 4.63 -6.04
N TYR A 267 -8.47 4.58 -4.88
CA TYR A 267 -7.07 4.96 -4.74
C TYR A 267 -6.15 4.14 -5.64
N GLY A 268 -6.38 2.82 -5.71
CA GLY A 268 -5.61 1.91 -6.56
C GLY A 268 -5.61 2.28 -8.04
N ILE A 269 -6.62 3.01 -8.51
CA ILE A 269 -6.67 3.58 -9.87
C ILE A 269 -6.02 4.96 -9.89
N LEU A 270 -6.46 5.85 -8.99
CA LEU A 270 -6.06 7.26 -8.98
C LEU A 270 -4.57 7.45 -8.70
N MET A 271 -3.95 6.61 -7.88
CA MET A 271 -2.55 6.76 -7.50
C MET A 271 -1.61 6.72 -8.71
N TYR A 272 -1.93 5.97 -9.76
CA TYR A 272 -1.14 5.96 -11.00
C TYR A 272 -1.33 7.23 -11.83
N VAL A 273 -2.58 7.68 -11.98
CA VAL A 273 -2.93 8.85 -12.80
C VAL A 273 -2.41 10.14 -12.16
N VAL A 274 -2.61 10.29 -10.85
CA VAL A 274 -2.26 11.49 -10.09
C VAL A 274 -0.76 11.57 -9.82
N SER A 275 -0.07 10.45 -9.62
CA SER A 275 1.39 10.46 -9.43
C SER A 275 2.16 10.67 -10.73
N ALA A 276 1.61 10.30 -11.90
CA ALA A 276 2.32 10.36 -13.17
C ALA A 276 3.00 11.72 -13.48
N PRO A 277 2.35 12.89 -13.30
CA PRO A 277 3.01 14.18 -13.49
C PRO A 277 4.23 14.39 -12.57
N VAL A 278 4.13 13.95 -11.31
CA VAL A 278 5.21 14.05 -10.32
C VAL A 278 6.39 13.13 -10.71
N ILE A 279 6.09 11.88 -11.11
CA ILE A 279 7.11 10.93 -11.58
C ILE A 279 7.83 11.48 -12.83
N LEU A 280 7.09 12.04 -13.79
CA LEU A 280 7.66 12.67 -14.98
C LEU A 280 8.51 13.89 -14.64
N TRP A 281 8.11 14.68 -13.64
CA TRP A 281 8.91 15.80 -13.14
C TRP A 281 10.21 15.32 -12.47
N PHE A 282 10.16 14.32 -11.59
CA PHE A 282 11.35 13.73 -10.97
C PHE A 282 12.35 13.20 -11.99
N ARG A 283 11.86 12.60 -13.08
CA ARG A 283 12.70 12.12 -14.19
C ARG A 283 13.43 13.25 -14.91
N ARG A 284 12.84 14.46 -14.99
CA ARG A 284 13.44 15.64 -15.63
C ARG A 284 14.49 16.33 -14.78
N LEU A 285 14.38 16.26 -13.45
CA LEU A 285 15.29 16.95 -12.52
C LEU A 285 16.74 16.42 -12.55
N GLY A 286 17.03 15.32 -13.26
CA GLY A 286 18.36 14.69 -13.26
C GLY A 286 18.75 14.18 -11.86
N PRO A 287 19.83 13.41 -11.73
CA PRO A 287 20.50 13.32 -10.42
C PRO A 287 21.07 14.71 -10.13
N ALA A 288 20.78 15.27 -8.94
CA ALA A 288 21.46 16.48 -8.50
C ALA A 288 22.97 16.22 -8.59
N GLU A 289 23.69 16.98 -9.42
CA GLU A 289 25.15 16.96 -9.42
C GLU A 289 25.58 17.20 -7.97
N VAL A 290 26.35 16.26 -7.42
CA VAL A 290 27.05 16.46 -6.17
C VAL A 290 27.99 17.61 -6.44
N SER A 291 27.60 18.84 -6.06
CA SER A 291 28.51 19.97 -6.02
C SER A 291 29.62 19.58 -5.05
N ALA A 292 30.74 19.15 -5.60
CA ALA A 292 31.99 19.10 -4.86
C ALA A 292 32.30 20.52 -4.40
N ALA A 293 32.20 20.73 -3.09
CA ALA A 293 32.76 21.88 -2.39
C ALA A 293 33.57 21.33 -1.22
#